data_AF-A0AAW3F8W6-F1
#
_entry.id   AF-A0AAW3F8W6-F1
#
_cell.length_a   1.000
_cell.length_b   1.000
_cell.length_c   1.000
_cell.angle_alpha   90.00
_cell.angle_beta   90.00
_cell.angle_gamma   90.00
#
_symmetry.space_group_name_H-M   'P 1'
#
loop_
_entity.id
_entity.type
_entity.pdbx_description
1 polymer ?
#
loop_
_entity_poly.entity_id
_entity_poly.type
_entity_poly.pdbx_seq_one_letter_code
_entity_poly.pdbx_strand_id
1 'polypeptide(L)'
;MSKKAPKRPDDDEGFNPTVPDNPLSEGAELDLPATFAHVPDKLELSATAREMFGDLPENLIRNIIHESDEVAHSTRKILQEHMRIGGNFAHIHATVVGHYVSTQGDTRKVRNTAAELVYSYLTKLFRKSKSSVSLYIRCYNKFANNIGAVEMLTISDMSLLVHSNISPEIVDKVIDAKREDPSLSKSEVSALIASLKEQIAGKDNSIEEATSQLTSTVGRLDDAQREIDRLSAELTGVRQEQAREKVRAQETQVSLASTGKQVSVLQQEIATNEREIQRLTTELTKVKSNPLKTEVPVPTLPEPYTTLQDAMTAKLAEFEAASAQLEEAQARLAELQARTREHQASIEASEVLEKKIRGLIDTFSSFVHEYHSAQLLATADGNPGRFKPLFQAFGDLIGKFHGEVMAAARA
;
A
#
# COMPACT_ATOMS: atom_id res chain seq x y z
N MET A 1 31.31 30.79 24.91
CA MET A 1 31.98 29.64 24.26
C MET A 1 31.26 28.37 24.68
N SER A 2 30.32 27.88 23.87
CA SER A 2 29.56 26.65 24.16
C SER A 2 30.37 25.41 23.79
N LYS A 3 30.68 24.58 24.78
CA LYS A 3 31.25 23.24 24.57
C LYS A 3 30.15 22.32 24.03
N LYS A 4 30.31 21.85 22.78
CA LYS A 4 29.51 20.75 22.22
C LYS A 4 29.92 19.45 22.90
N ALA A 5 28.93 18.70 23.37
CA ALA A 5 29.11 17.34 23.89
C ALA A 5 29.59 16.38 22.77
N PRO A 6 30.38 15.34 23.09
CA PRO A 6 30.89 14.40 22.09
C PRO A 6 29.76 13.52 21.57
N LYS A 7 29.66 13.45 20.23
CA LYS A 7 28.83 12.47 19.51
C LYS A 7 29.22 11.06 19.95
N ARG A 8 28.23 10.23 20.29
CA ARG A 8 28.41 8.78 20.43
C ARG A 8 28.88 8.21 19.08
N PRO A 9 29.74 7.18 19.07
CA PRO A 9 30.13 6.51 17.83
C PRO A 9 28.90 5.83 17.24
N ASP A 10 28.64 6.10 15.97
CA ASP A 10 27.61 5.43 15.18
C ASP A 10 27.90 3.92 15.13
N ASP A 11 26.84 3.11 15.25
CA ASP A 11 26.90 1.65 15.32
C ASP A 11 27.64 1.04 14.11
N ASP A 12 28.50 0.09 14.44
CA ASP A 12 29.57 -0.50 13.63
C ASP A 12 29.04 -1.69 12.78
N GLU A 13 27.90 -1.53 12.11
CA GLU A 13 27.28 -2.59 11.27
C GLU A 13 27.83 -2.65 9.83
N GLY A 14 28.67 -1.69 9.42
CA GLY A 14 29.10 -1.53 8.02
C GLY A 14 30.52 -1.99 7.68
N PHE A 15 31.33 -2.45 8.64
CA PHE A 15 32.73 -2.76 8.36
C PHE A 15 32.92 -4.16 7.74
N ASN A 16 33.28 -4.21 6.46
CA ASN A 16 33.74 -5.42 5.80
C ASN A 16 35.26 -5.34 5.52
N PRO A 17 36.12 -6.02 6.32
CA PRO A 17 37.59 -5.97 6.16
C PRO A 17 38.10 -6.57 4.85
N THR A 18 37.22 -7.19 4.07
CA THR A 18 37.56 -7.78 2.78
C THR A 18 37.36 -6.81 1.61
N VAL A 19 36.70 -5.66 1.84
CA VAL A 19 36.53 -4.60 0.85
C VAL A 19 37.71 -3.63 0.95
N PRO A 20 38.50 -3.39 -0.11
CA PRO A 20 39.57 -2.41 -0.10
C PRO A 20 38.90 -1.02 -0.05
N ASP A 21 39.52 -0.06 0.65
CA ASP A 21 38.98 1.32 0.77
C ASP A 21 38.86 2.07 -0.57
N ASN A 22 39.32 1.47 -1.69
CA ASN A 22 39.01 1.88 -3.04
C ASN A 22 38.05 0.86 -3.70
N PRO A 23 36.85 1.24 -4.14
CA PRO A 23 36.18 0.49 -5.18
C PRO A 23 37.11 0.53 -6.40
N LEU A 24 37.74 -0.61 -6.70
CA LEU A 24 38.38 -0.77 -8.00
C LEU A 24 37.31 -0.42 -9.04
N SER A 25 37.65 0.45 -10.00
CA SER A 25 36.80 0.71 -11.17
C SER A 25 36.23 -0.61 -11.66
N GLU A 26 34.91 -0.63 -11.87
CA GLU A 26 34.23 -1.68 -12.62
C GLU A 26 35.06 -1.98 -13.89
N GLY A 27 35.78 -3.10 -13.92
CA GLY A 27 36.63 -3.47 -15.04
C GLY A 27 38.06 -3.95 -14.74
N ALA A 28 38.53 -3.97 -13.50
CA ALA A 28 39.77 -4.70 -13.20
C ALA A 28 39.49 -6.22 -13.21
N GLU A 29 39.60 -6.84 -14.39
CA GLU A 29 39.49 -8.30 -14.55
C GLU A 29 40.46 -9.02 -13.63
N LEU A 30 39.92 -9.58 -12.54
CA LEU A 30 40.62 -10.48 -11.64
C LEU A 30 40.66 -11.87 -12.27
N ASP A 31 41.34 -12.00 -13.40
CA ASP A 31 41.33 -13.25 -14.16
C ASP A 31 42.44 -14.18 -13.65
N LEU A 32 42.02 -15.23 -12.94
CA LEU A 32 42.79 -16.46 -12.87
C LEU A 32 42.37 -17.29 -14.09
N PRO A 33 43.30 -17.76 -14.93
CA PRO A 33 42.93 -18.57 -16.08
C PRO A 33 42.18 -19.81 -15.61
N ALA A 34 40.92 -19.94 -16.01
CA ALA A 34 40.11 -21.12 -15.72
C ALA A 34 40.83 -22.34 -16.31
N THR A 35 41.26 -23.26 -15.47
CA THR A 35 41.94 -24.48 -15.95
C THR A 35 40.93 -25.41 -16.64
N PHE A 36 39.66 -25.36 -16.25
CA PHE A 36 38.54 -26.07 -16.87
C PHE A 36 37.27 -25.21 -16.78
N ALA A 37 36.56 -25.06 -17.90
CA ALA A 37 35.35 -24.23 -18.00
C ALA A 37 34.06 -24.96 -17.55
N HIS A 38 34.06 -26.29 -17.66
CA HIS A 38 32.95 -27.17 -17.33
C HIS A 38 33.49 -28.48 -16.75
N VAL A 39 32.76 -29.07 -15.81
CA VAL A 39 33.03 -30.41 -15.28
C VAL A 39 31.86 -31.33 -15.61
N PRO A 40 32.01 -32.21 -16.61
CA PRO A 40 30.89 -33.01 -17.10
C PRO A 40 30.42 -34.05 -16.08
N ASP A 41 29.13 -34.37 -16.14
CA ASP A 41 28.53 -35.43 -15.34
C ASP A 41 28.68 -36.81 -16.03
N LYS A 42 28.33 -37.88 -15.32
CA LYS A 42 28.48 -39.24 -15.85
C LYS A 42 27.58 -39.51 -17.06
N LEU A 43 26.41 -38.87 -17.13
CA LEU A 43 25.45 -39.06 -18.22
C LEU A 43 25.97 -38.38 -19.49
N GLU A 44 26.43 -37.15 -19.37
CA GLU A 44 27.06 -36.35 -20.41
C GLU A 44 28.29 -37.05 -20.97
N LEU A 45 29.22 -37.48 -20.10
CA LEU A 45 30.39 -38.27 -20.52
C LEU A 45 29.98 -39.50 -21.35
N SER A 46 28.93 -40.19 -20.91
CA SER A 46 28.47 -41.42 -21.56
C SER A 46 27.72 -41.17 -22.87
N ALA A 47 27.02 -40.04 -23.00
CA ALA A 47 26.31 -39.64 -24.21
C ALA A 47 27.30 -39.17 -25.26
N THR A 48 28.18 -38.23 -24.90
CA THR A 48 29.20 -37.67 -25.80
C THR A 48 30.19 -38.74 -26.26
N ALA A 49 30.64 -39.64 -25.38
CA ALA A 49 31.55 -40.71 -25.79
C ALA A 49 30.90 -41.67 -26.80
N ARG A 50 29.61 -41.99 -26.65
CA ARG A 50 28.89 -42.86 -27.60
C ARG A 50 28.54 -42.17 -28.91
N GLU A 51 28.27 -40.87 -28.86
CA GLU A 51 28.07 -40.05 -30.06
C GLU A 51 29.37 -39.94 -30.88
N MET A 52 30.47 -39.59 -30.23
CA MET A 52 31.75 -39.32 -30.88
C MET A 52 32.52 -40.57 -31.29
N PHE A 53 32.39 -41.65 -30.52
CA PHE A 53 33.15 -42.89 -30.70
C PHE A 53 32.25 -44.11 -30.97
N GLY A 54 31.02 -43.91 -31.46
CA GLY A 54 30.03 -44.98 -31.65
C GLY A 54 30.48 -46.12 -32.57
N ASP A 55 31.45 -45.88 -33.46
CA ASP A 55 32.03 -46.89 -34.35
C ASP A 55 33.10 -47.77 -33.66
N LEU A 56 33.51 -47.44 -32.42
CA LEU A 56 34.47 -48.22 -31.64
C LEU A 56 33.79 -49.36 -30.86
N PRO A 57 34.53 -50.42 -30.49
CA PRO A 57 34.04 -51.45 -29.60
C PRO A 57 33.55 -50.89 -28.24
N GLU A 58 32.39 -51.37 -27.77
CA GLU A 58 31.75 -50.89 -26.52
C GLU A 58 32.66 -51.00 -25.28
N ASN A 59 33.57 -51.98 -25.22
CA ASN A 59 34.56 -52.07 -24.15
C ASN A 59 35.57 -50.91 -24.17
N LEU A 60 35.97 -50.45 -25.36
CA LEU A 60 36.86 -49.30 -25.52
C LEU A 60 36.12 -48.00 -25.19
N ILE A 61 34.87 -47.86 -25.61
CA ILE A 61 34.01 -46.72 -25.25
C ILE A 61 33.85 -46.64 -23.71
N ARG A 62 33.60 -47.77 -23.04
CA ARG A 62 33.52 -47.80 -21.56
C ARG A 62 34.83 -47.41 -20.88
N ASN A 63 35.97 -47.83 -21.41
CA ASN A 63 37.27 -47.41 -20.89
C ASN A 63 37.47 -45.90 -21.07
N ILE A 64 37.12 -45.35 -22.23
CA ILE A 64 37.18 -43.90 -22.49
C ILE A 64 36.28 -43.14 -21.52
N ILE A 65 35.05 -43.62 -21.27
CA ILE A 65 34.13 -43.02 -20.28
C ILE A 65 34.75 -43.08 -18.88
N HIS A 66 35.36 -44.20 -18.49
CA HIS A 66 36.01 -44.34 -17.18
C HIS A 66 37.18 -43.37 -17.00
N GLU A 67 38.08 -43.29 -17.97
CA GLU A 67 39.22 -42.35 -17.93
C GLU A 67 38.72 -40.89 -17.93
N SER A 68 37.65 -40.60 -18.66
CA SER A 68 37.02 -39.26 -18.66
C SER A 68 36.38 -38.91 -17.31
N ASP A 69 35.81 -39.88 -16.61
CA ASP A 69 35.27 -39.71 -15.25
C ASP A 69 36.39 -39.41 -14.24
N GLU A 70 37.56 -40.05 -14.37
CA GLU A 70 38.74 -39.76 -13.54
C GLU A 70 39.28 -38.33 -13.79
N VAL A 71 39.26 -37.86 -15.04
CA VAL A 71 39.60 -36.47 -15.39
C VAL A 71 38.60 -35.51 -14.75
N ALA A 72 37.29 -35.75 -14.90
CA ALA A 72 36.25 -34.92 -14.30
C ALA A 72 36.36 -34.88 -12.76
N HIS A 73 36.62 -36.04 -12.13
CA HIS A 73 36.83 -36.14 -10.69
C HIS A 73 38.07 -35.34 -10.23
N SER A 74 39.17 -35.45 -10.95
CA SER A 74 40.39 -34.67 -10.69
C SER A 74 40.13 -33.17 -10.78
N THR A 75 39.32 -32.72 -11.75
CA THR A 75 38.94 -31.32 -11.88
C THR A 75 38.10 -30.81 -10.70
N ARG A 76 37.11 -31.58 -10.22
CA ARG A 76 36.35 -31.21 -9.01
C ARG A 76 37.26 -31.07 -7.80
N LYS A 77 38.22 -31.99 -7.66
CA LYS A 77 39.21 -31.95 -6.59
C LYS A 77 40.07 -30.68 -6.65
N ILE A 78 40.52 -30.27 -7.84
CA ILE A 78 41.27 -29.00 -8.02
C ILE A 78 40.44 -27.81 -7.54
N LEU A 79 39.16 -27.75 -7.89
CA LEU A 79 38.26 -26.67 -7.45
C LEU A 79 38.08 -26.63 -5.93
N GLN A 80 37.88 -27.80 -5.30
CA GLN A 80 37.84 -27.92 -3.84
C GLN A 80 39.16 -27.48 -3.18
N GLU A 81 40.28 -27.80 -3.80
CA GLU A 81 41.60 -27.37 -3.35
C GLU A 81 41.76 -25.84 -3.40
N HIS A 82 41.19 -25.18 -4.40
CA HIS A 82 41.15 -23.72 -4.43
C HIS A 82 40.33 -23.12 -3.27
N MET A 83 39.21 -23.73 -2.89
CA MET A 83 38.47 -23.33 -1.69
C MET A 83 39.26 -23.59 -0.41
N ARG A 84 39.98 -24.71 -0.34
CA ARG A 84 40.87 -25.03 0.79
C ARG A 84 42.00 -24.01 0.93
N ILE A 85 42.62 -23.60 -0.19
CA ILE A 85 43.63 -22.53 -0.22
C ILE A 85 43.02 -21.21 0.29
N GLY A 86 41.84 -20.84 -0.20
CA GLY A 86 41.13 -19.64 0.27
C GLY A 86 40.83 -19.68 1.77
N GLY A 87 40.40 -20.83 2.30
CA GLY A 87 40.17 -21.04 3.72
C GLY A 87 41.43 -20.89 4.57
N ASN A 88 42.55 -21.43 4.11
CA ASN A 88 43.84 -21.24 4.78
C ASN A 88 44.27 -19.77 4.78
N PHE A 89 44.11 -19.05 3.66
CA PHE A 89 44.40 -17.61 3.61
C PHE A 89 43.49 -16.82 4.54
N ALA A 90 42.19 -17.13 4.57
CA ALA A 90 41.23 -16.49 5.45
C ALA A 90 41.55 -16.76 6.94
N HIS A 91 41.97 -17.98 7.29
CA HIS A 91 42.38 -18.33 8.64
C HIS A 91 43.65 -17.60 9.08
N ILE A 92 44.67 -17.53 8.22
CA ILE A 92 45.88 -16.73 8.48
C ILE A 92 45.50 -15.26 8.71
N HIS A 93 44.63 -14.73 7.84
CA HIS A 93 44.14 -13.35 7.96
C HIS A 93 43.43 -13.11 9.30
N ALA A 94 42.45 -13.95 9.65
CA ALA A 94 41.72 -13.86 10.90
C ALA A 94 42.62 -13.99 12.14
N THR A 95 43.60 -14.89 12.11
CA THR A 95 44.55 -15.11 13.21
C THR A 95 45.40 -13.87 13.47
N VAL A 96 45.99 -13.28 12.43
CA VAL A 96 46.86 -12.10 12.56
C VAL A 96 46.03 -10.86 12.95
N VAL A 97 44.88 -10.64 12.32
CA VAL A 97 43.99 -9.53 12.66
C VAL A 97 43.51 -9.65 14.10
N GLY A 98 43.08 -10.85 14.52
CA GLY A 98 42.64 -11.12 15.89
C GLY A 98 43.74 -10.83 16.92
N HIS A 99 44.99 -11.21 16.63
CA HIS A 99 46.12 -10.89 17.49
C HIS A 99 46.34 -9.38 17.64
N TYR A 100 46.35 -8.64 16.53
CA TYR A 100 46.52 -7.18 16.56
C TYR A 100 45.37 -6.47 17.29
N VAL A 101 44.13 -6.90 17.06
CA VAL A 101 42.95 -6.37 17.77
C VAL A 101 43.05 -6.65 19.27
N SER A 102 43.47 -7.85 19.67
CA SER A 102 43.61 -8.21 21.09
C SER A 102 44.73 -7.47 21.83
N THR A 103 45.80 -7.10 21.12
CA THR A 103 47.00 -6.49 21.73
C THR A 103 47.04 -4.97 21.63
N GLN A 104 46.45 -4.38 20.60
CA GLN A 104 46.52 -2.94 20.29
C GLN A 104 45.14 -2.26 20.33
N GLY A 105 44.07 -3.02 20.61
CA GLY A 105 42.69 -2.54 20.64
C GLY A 105 41.99 -2.63 19.29
N ASP A 106 40.66 -2.79 19.33
CA ASP A 106 39.84 -2.86 18.14
C ASP A 106 39.64 -1.46 17.54
N THR A 107 40.46 -1.12 16.56
CA THR A 107 40.27 0.07 15.74
C THR A 107 40.46 -0.27 14.26
N ARG A 108 39.75 0.47 13.39
CA ARG A 108 39.90 0.34 11.94
C ARG A 108 41.36 0.44 11.47
N LYS A 109 42.14 1.33 12.08
CA LYS A 109 43.56 1.53 11.75
C LYS A 109 44.41 0.28 12.08
N VAL A 110 44.16 -0.34 13.23
CA VAL A 110 44.84 -1.57 13.66
C VAL A 110 44.45 -2.74 12.74
N ARG A 111 43.15 -2.92 12.46
CA ARG A 111 42.64 -3.94 11.52
C ARG A 111 43.27 -3.80 10.13
N ASN A 112 43.29 -2.59 9.58
CA ASN A 112 43.87 -2.32 8.25
C ASN A 112 45.37 -2.60 8.21
N THR A 113 46.10 -2.25 9.26
CA THR A 113 47.55 -2.48 9.35
C THR A 113 47.86 -3.98 9.41
N ALA A 114 47.10 -4.74 10.21
CA ALA A 114 47.21 -6.19 10.29
C ALA A 114 46.87 -6.88 8.95
N ALA A 115 45.79 -6.44 8.29
CA ALA A 115 45.39 -6.95 6.98
C ALA A 115 46.49 -6.69 5.93
N GLU A 116 47.07 -5.48 5.89
CA GLU A 116 48.15 -5.14 4.95
C GLU A 116 49.39 -6.03 5.13
N LEU A 117 49.73 -6.34 6.39
CA LEU A 117 50.83 -7.23 6.71
C LEU A 117 50.56 -8.67 6.24
N VAL A 118 49.34 -9.17 6.43
CA VAL A 118 48.91 -10.48 5.93
C VAL A 118 49.00 -10.52 4.40
N TYR A 119 48.43 -9.54 3.71
CA TYR A 119 48.49 -9.48 2.26
C TYR A 119 49.92 -9.42 1.75
N SER A 120 50.79 -8.63 2.37
CA SER A 120 52.21 -8.53 2.01
C SER A 120 52.92 -9.88 2.20
N TYR A 121 52.65 -10.57 3.30
CA TYR A 121 53.20 -11.89 3.59
C TYR A 121 52.78 -12.92 2.53
N LEU A 122 51.47 -13.04 2.28
CA LEU A 122 50.91 -14.02 1.33
C LEU A 122 51.37 -13.73 -0.11
N THR A 123 51.39 -12.46 -0.50
CA THR A 123 51.88 -12.01 -1.83
C THR A 123 53.34 -12.41 -2.02
N LYS A 124 54.20 -12.17 -1.01
CA LYS A 124 55.63 -12.48 -1.08
C LYS A 124 55.91 -13.98 -1.06
N LEU A 125 55.21 -14.73 -0.21
CA LEU A 125 55.42 -16.17 -0.04
C LEU A 125 54.94 -16.96 -1.27
N PHE A 126 53.71 -16.70 -1.73
CA PHE A 126 53.09 -17.45 -2.82
C PHE A 126 53.35 -16.85 -4.21
N ARG A 127 54.06 -15.71 -4.28
CA ARG A 127 54.33 -14.97 -5.53
C ARG A 127 53.06 -14.69 -6.35
N LYS A 128 51.96 -14.41 -5.64
CA LYS A 128 50.67 -14.03 -6.22
C LYS A 128 50.44 -12.55 -5.97
N SER A 129 49.67 -11.89 -6.84
CA SER A 129 49.25 -10.51 -6.59
C SER A 129 48.36 -10.43 -5.35
N LYS A 130 48.38 -9.26 -4.68
CA LYS A 130 47.46 -8.95 -3.58
C LYS A 130 46.00 -9.18 -3.96
N SER A 131 45.66 -8.82 -5.20
CA SER A 131 44.33 -9.00 -5.77
C SER A 131 43.92 -10.47 -5.90
N SER A 132 44.82 -11.35 -6.32
CA SER A 132 44.57 -12.79 -6.38
C SER A 132 44.39 -13.39 -4.98
N VAL A 133 45.23 -13.02 -4.02
CA VAL A 133 45.11 -13.47 -2.62
C VAL A 133 43.77 -13.02 -2.02
N SER A 134 43.40 -11.76 -2.24
CA SER A 134 42.12 -11.21 -1.81
C SER A 134 40.93 -11.95 -2.42
N LEU A 135 40.99 -12.27 -3.72
CA LEU A 135 39.96 -13.05 -4.39
C LEU A 135 39.76 -14.42 -3.73
N TYR A 136 40.83 -15.16 -3.45
CA TYR A 136 40.73 -16.46 -2.75
C TYR A 136 40.06 -16.36 -1.38
N ILE A 137 40.47 -15.36 -0.58
CA ILE A 137 39.87 -15.11 0.74
C ILE A 137 38.37 -14.81 0.60
N ARG A 138 37.99 -13.97 -0.37
CA ARG A 138 36.59 -13.59 -0.58
C ARG A 138 35.75 -14.73 -1.12
N CYS A 139 36.24 -15.50 -2.09
CA CYS A 139 35.53 -16.68 -2.61
C CYS A 139 35.24 -17.66 -1.47
N TYR A 140 36.23 -17.93 -0.62
CA TYR A 140 36.03 -18.76 0.55
C TYR A 140 34.98 -18.18 1.49
N ASN A 141 35.13 -16.92 1.91
CA ASN A 141 34.18 -16.31 2.84
C ASN A 141 32.74 -16.26 2.32
N LYS A 142 32.55 -16.11 1.00
CA LYS A 142 31.22 -16.03 0.38
C LYS A 142 30.60 -17.40 0.09
N PHE A 143 31.40 -18.36 -0.39
CA PHE A 143 30.89 -19.63 -0.91
C PHE A 143 31.20 -20.87 -0.05
N ALA A 144 32.00 -20.76 1.01
CA ALA A 144 32.39 -21.94 1.83
C ALA A 144 31.18 -22.72 2.38
N ASN A 145 30.07 -22.04 2.65
CA ASN A 145 28.84 -22.66 3.16
C ASN A 145 27.83 -23.04 2.05
N ASN A 146 28.10 -22.70 0.79
CA ASN A 146 27.24 -23.02 -0.34
C ASN A 146 27.85 -24.17 -1.15
N ILE A 147 27.45 -25.40 -0.83
CA ILE A 147 27.95 -26.63 -1.47
C ILE A 147 27.68 -26.59 -2.99
N GLY A 148 26.50 -26.08 -3.39
CA GLY A 148 26.12 -25.97 -4.80
C GLY A 148 27.05 -25.02 -5.58
N ALA A 149 27.44 -23.90 -4.96
CA ALA A 149 28.38 -22.96 -5.55
C ALA A 149 29.76 -23.62 -5.78
N VAL A 150 30.25 -24.37 -4.79
CA VAL A 150 31.57 -25.03 -4.87
C VAL A 150 31.59 -26.17 -5.89
N GLU A 151 30.45 -26.81 -6.14
CA GLU A 151 30.34 -27.90 -7.11
C GLU A 151 30.15 -27.40 -8.55
N MET A 152 29.34 -26.35 -8.74
CA MET A 152 28.86 -25.94 -10.07
C MET A 152 29.59 -24.74 -10.65
N LEU A 153 30.17 -23.87 -9.82
CA LEU A 153 30.79 -22.63 -10.29
C LEU A 153 32.29 -22.80 -10.45
N THR A 154 32.83 -22.27 -11.55
CA THR A 154 34.29 -22.13 -11.68
C THR A 154 34.78 -20.96 -10.81
N ILE A 155 36.10 -20.89 -10.57
CA ILE A 155 36.70 -19.74 -9.86
C ILE A 155 36.46 -18.42 -10.60
N SER A 156 36.40 -18.48 -11.92
CA SER A 156 36.09 -17.31 -12.76
C SER A 156 34.64 -16.87 -12.57
N ASP A 157 33.69 -17.79 -12.43
CA ASP A 157 32.28 -17.45 -12.13
C ASP A 157 32.14 -16.91 -10.70
N MET A 158 32.82 -17.55 -9.75
CA MET A 158 32.89 -17.07 -8.37
C MET A 158 33.48 -15.66 -8.29
N SER A 159 34.48 -15.31 -9.10
CA SER A 159 35.09 -13.98 -9.08
C SER A 159 34.12 -12.88 -9.53
N LEU A 160 33.23 -13.19 -10.47
CA LEU A 160 32.14 -12.29 -10.86
C LEU A 160 31.17 -12.09 -9.69
N LEU A 161 30.82 -13.19 -9.01
CA LEU A 161 29.84 -13.23 -7.94
C LEU A 161 30.35 -12.77 -6.57
N VAL A 162 31.67 -12.66 -6.36
CA VAL A 162 32.29 -12.32 -5.07
C VAL A 162 31.93 -10.91 -4.57
N HIS A 163 31.60 -9.99 -5.46
CA HIS A 163 31.37 -8.59 -5.11
C HIS A 163 30.24 -8.43 -4.07
N SER A 164 30.41 -7.47 -3.16
CA SER A 164 29.49 -7.23 -2.04
C SER A 164 28.11 -6.73 -2.46
N ASN A 165 28.00 -6.17 -3.67
CA ASN A 165 26.74 -5.72 -4.27
C ASN A 165 25.95 -6.84 -4.97
N ILE A 166 26.38 -8.10 -4.84
CA ILE A 166 25.67 -9.25 -5.42
C ILE A 166 24.99 -9.99 -4.28
N SER A 167 23.66 -9.92 -4.28
CA SER A 167 22.80 -10.57 -3.29
C SER A 167 22.90 -12.11 -3.38
N PRO A 168 22.64 -12.83 -2.27
CA PRO A 168 22.56 -14.29 -2.29
C PRO A 168 21.57 -14.83 -3.32
N GLU A 169 20.45 -14.14 -3.55
CA GLU A 169 19.46 -14.54 -4.56
C GLU A 169 20.04 -14.57 -5.99
N ILE A 170 20.92 -13.62 -6.34
CA ILE A 170 21.59 -13.63 -7.66
C ILE A 170 22.56 -14.81 -7.74
N VAL A 171 23.27 -15.11 -6.65
CA VAL A 171 24.18 -16.27 -6.60
C VAL A 171 23.41 -17.55 -6.85
N ASP A 172 22.29 -17.77 -6.16
CA ASP A 172 21.49 -18.98 -6.29
C ASP A 172 20.92 -19.12 -7.72
N LYS A 173 20.41 -18.04 -8.31
CA LYS A 173 19.93 -18.06 -9.70
C LYS A 173 21.02 -18.34 -10.72
N VAL A 174 22.25 -17.88 -10.48
CA VAL A 174 23.39 -18.20 -11.36
C VAL A 174 23.82 -19.65 -11.20
N ILE A 175 23.76 -20.20 -9.98
CA ILE A 175 23.99 -21.64 -9.76
C ILE A 175 22.94 -22.48 -10.49
N ASP A 176 21.66 -22.10 -10.40
CA ASP A 176 20.58 -22.80 -11.09
C ASP A 176 20.74 -22.71 -12.62
N ALA A 177 21.05 -21.54 -13.15
CA ALA A 177 21.33 -21.36 -14.58
C ALA A 177 22.54 -22.21 -15.04
N LYS A 178 23.60 -22.29 -14.24
CA LYS A 178 24.76 -23.14 -14.52
C LYS A 178 24.48 -24.63 -14.37
N ARG A 179 23.51 -25.00 -13.54
CA ARG A 179 23.05 -26.38 -13.43
C ARG A 179 22.21 -26.79 -14.64
N GLU A 180 21.39 -25.89 -15.17
CA GLU A 180 20.58 -26.12 -16.37
C GLU A 180 21.43 -26.09 -17.65
N ASP A 181 22.37 -25.15 -17.74
CA ASP A 181 23.33 -25.04 -18.83
C ASP A 181 24.76 -24.88 -18.28
N PRO A 182 25.49 -25.99 -18.13
CA PRO A 182 26.87 -25.95 -17.66
C PRO A 182 27.83 -25.24 -18.63
N SER A 183 27.47 -25.16 -19.92
CA SER A 183 28.32 -24.60 -20.98
C SER A 183 28.37 -23.08 -21.01
N LEU A 184 27.56 -22.40 -20.18
CA LEU A 184 27.48 -20.94 -20.11
C LEU A 184 28.88 -20.29 -20.02
N SER A 185 29.19 -19.43 -20.97
CA SER A 185 30.43 -18.67 -20.96
C SER A 185 30.47 -17.63 -19.85
N LYS A 186 31.68 -17.20 -19.47
CA LYS A 186 31.90 -16.09 -18.52
C LYS A 186 31.13 -14.82 -18.93
N SER A 187 31.06 -14.53 -20.23
CA SER A 187 30.32 -13.38 -20.77
C SER A 187 28.80 -13.51 -20.57
N GLU A 188 28.26 -14.71 -20.77
CA GLU A 188 26.82 -14.97 -20.58
C GLU A 188 26.45 -14.94 -19.10
N VAL A 189 27.29 -15.49 -18.22
CA VAL A 189 27.12 -15.38 -16.76
C VAL A 189 27.15 -13.91 -16.32
N SER A 190 28.06 -13.10 -16.86
CA SER A 190 28.12 -11.66 -16.57
C SER A 190 26.85 -10.92 -17.03
N ALA A 191 26.36 -11.22 -18.24
CA ALA A 191 25.14 -10.65 -18.78
C ALA A 191 23.90 -11.07 -17.95
N LEU A 192 23.85 -12.33 -17.52
CA LEU A 192 22.80 -12.85 -16.64
C LEU A 192 22.80 -12.11 -15.29
N ILE A 193 23.97 -11.92 -14.67
CA ILE A 193 24.09 -11.16 -13.42
C ILE A 193 23.58 -9.72 -13.60
N ALA A 194 23.93 -9.05 -14.71
CA ALA A 194 23.46 -7.71 -14.99
C ALA A 194 21.94 -7.63 -15.14
N SER A 195 21.34 -8.56 -15.90
CA SER A 195 19.89 -8.64 -16.07
C SER A 195 19.17 -8.91 -14.75
N LEU A 196 19.68 -9.84 -13.93
CA LEU A 196 19.10 -10.14 -12.63
C LEU A 196 19.16 -8.95 -11.67
N LYS A 197 20.25 -8.18 -11.69
CA LYS A 197 20.36 -6.92 -10.92
C LYS A 197 19.31 -5.91 -11.32
N GLU A 198 19.12 -5.71 -12.62
CA GLU A 198 18.11 -4.78 -13.14
C GLU A 198 16.70 -5.23 -12.78
N GLN A 199 16.39 -6.53 -12.88
CA GLN A 199 15.10 -7.08 -12.49
C GLN A 199 14.82 -6.89 -10.99
N ILE A 200 15.82 -7.11 -10.12
CA ILE A 200 15.66 -6.89 -8.68
C ILE A 200 15.44 -5.41 -8.39
N ALA A 201 16.25 -4.52 -8.97
CA ALA A 201 16.06 -3.08 -8.82
C ALA A 201 14.68 -2.61 -9.31
N GLY A 202 14.18 -3.17 -10.42
CA GLY A 202 12.84 -2.89 -10.93
C GLY A 202 11.73 -3.37 -9.99
N LYS A 203 11.90 -4.53 -9.35
CA LYS A 203 10.97 -5.04 -8.34
C LYS A 203 10.99 -4.20 -7.07
N ASP A 204 12.16 -3.79 -6.59
CA ASP A 204 12.28 -2.95 -5.41
C ASP A 204 11.58 -1.59 -5.61
N ASN A 205 11.76 -0.97 -6.78
CA ASN A 205 11.05 0.26 -7.15
C ASN A 205 9.52 0.04 -7.19
N SER A 206 9.08 -1.11 -7.71
CA SER A 206 7.65 -1.45 -7.77
C SER A 206 7.06 -1.67 -6.36
N ILE A 207 7.83 -2.29 -5.46
CA ILE A 207 7.44 -2.47 -4.06
C ILE A 207 7.37 -1.13 -3.33
N GLU A 208 8.33 -0.23 -3.58
CA GLU A 208 8.32 1.11 -3.00
C GLU A 208 7.11 1.92 -3.48
N GLU A 209 6.81 1.86 -4.79
CA GLU A 209 5.60 2.49 -5.35
C GLU A 209 4.32 1.90 -4.73
N ALA A 210 4.20 0.58 -4.67
CA ALA A 210 3.06 -0.09 -4.06
C ALA A 210 2.90 0.26 -2.57
N THR A 211 4.01 0.37 -1.84
CA THR A 211 4.02 0.76 -0.41
C THR A 211 3.60 2.21 -0.23
N SER A 212 4.03 3.11 -1.12
CA SER A 212 3.61 4.51 -1.14
C SER A 212 2.11 4.64 -1.42
N GLN A 213 1.60 3.90 -2.42
CA GLN A 213 0.17 3.83 -2.71
C GLN A 213 -0.63 3.28 -1.53
N LEU A 214 -0.17 2.19 -0.90
CA LEU A 214 -0.80 1.62 0.28
C LEU A 214 -0.87 2.64 1.42
N THR A 215 0.24 3.33 1.71
CA THR A 215 0.30 4.37 2.75
C THR A 215 -0.70 5.50 2.47
N SER A 216 -0.82 5.93 1.21
CA SER A 216 -1.81 6.92 0.78
C SER A 216 -3.25 6.42 0.99
N THR A 217 -3.55 5.17 0.62
CA THR A 217 -4.89 4.59 0.82
C THR A 217 -5.24 4.41 2.29
N VAL A 218 -4.29 4.03 3.14
CA VAL A 218 -4.47 3.95 4.59
C VAL A 218 -4.76 5.33 5.16
N GLY A 219 -4.03 6.37 4.74
CA GLY A 219 -4.32 7.75 5.15
C GLY A 219 -5.73 8.21 4.76
N ARG A 220 -6.18 7.89 3.54
CA ARG A 220 -7.55 8.17 3.09
C ARG A 220 -8.60 7.39 3.89
N LEU A 221 -8.31 6.15 4.28
CA LEU A 221 -9.21 5.34 5.10
C LEU A 221 -9.34 5.92 6.52
N ASP A 222 -8.23 6.36 7.11
CA ASP A 222 -8.23 7.00 8.42
C ASP A 222 -9.04 8.30 8.41
N ASP A 223 -8.90 9.13 7.37
CA ASP A 223 -9.68 10.35 7.22
C ASP A 223 -11.18 10.07 7.00
N ALA A 224 -11.51 9.05 6.19
CA ALA A 224 -12.89 8.61 6.01
C ALA A 224 -13.50 8.09 7.32
N GLN A 225 -12.73 7.35 8.13
CA GLN A 225 -13.18 6.85 9.43
C GLN A 225 -13.47 8.00 10.40
N ARG A 226 -12.60 9.03 10.44
CA ARG A 226 -12.85 10.23 11.26
C ARG A 226 -14.12 10.97 10.84
N GLU A 227 -14.39 11.05 9.55
CA GLU A 227 -15.60 11.69 9.04
C GLU A 227 -16.85 10.87 9.38
N ILE A 228 -16.78 9.53 9.29
CA ILE A 228 -17.86 8.64 9.73
C ILE A 228 -18.17 8.84 11.22
N ASP A 229 -17.13 8.93 12.06
CA ASP A 229 -17.30 9.14 13.50
C ASP A 229 -17.93 10.52 13.79
N ARG A 230 -17.49 11.55 13.06
CA ARG A 230 -18.05 12.91 13.15
C ARG A 230 -19.53 12.94 12.73
N LEU A 231 -19.86 12.39 11.57
CA LEU A 231 -21.23 12.34 11.06
C LEU A 231 -22.14 11.51 11.97
N SER A 232 -21.62 10.45 12.57
CA SER A 232 -22.33 9.65 13.57
C SER A 232 -22.65 10.47 14.82
N ALA A 233 -21.69 11.26 15.31
CA ALA A 233 -21.92 12.17 16.44
C ALA A 233 -22.96 13.25 16.08
N GLU A 234 -22.88 13.84 14.90
CA GLU A 234 -23.85 14.84 14.41
C GLU A 234 -25.26 14.25 14.30
N LEU A 235 -25.39 13.04 13.74
CA LEU A 235 -26.66 12.32 13.67
C LEU A 235 -27.27 12.08 15.07
N THR A 236 -26.45 11.71 16.05
CA THR A 236 -26.94 11.55 17.43
C THR A 236 -27.41 12.86 18.04
N GLY A 237 -26.70 13.96 17.76
CA GLY A 237 -27.10 15.31 18.17
C GLY A 237 -28.45 15.72 17.58
N VAL A 238 -28.63 15.57 16.27
CA VAL A 238 -29.88 15.88 15.56
C VAL A 238 -31.05 15.03 16.09
N ARG A 239 -30.83 13.73 16.35
CA ARG A 239 -31.86 12.87 16.94
C ARG A 239 -32.27 13.34 18.34
N GLN A 240 -31.33 13.83 19.14
CA GLN A 240 -31.63 14.37 20.47
C GLN A 240 -32.38 15.71 20.37
N GLU A 241 -32.01 16.58 19.44
CA GLU A 241 -32.70 17.83 19.13
C GLU A 241 -34.15 17.56 18.74
N GLN A 242 -34.37 16.64 17.79
CA GLN A 242 -35.70 16.23 17.33
C GLN A 242 -36.56 15.64 18.46
N ALA A 243 -35.95 14.85 19.36
CA ALA A 243 -36.64 14.33 20.54
C ALA A 243 -37.07 15.45 21.49
N ARG A 244 -36.20 16.43 21.75
CA ARG A 244 -36.52 17.61 22.57
C ARG A 244 -37.62 18.46 21.93
N GLU A 245 -37.57 18.64 20.63
CA GLU A 245 -38.56 19.42 19.88
C GLU A 245 -39.93 18.74 19.90
N LYS A 246 -40.00 17.41 19.75
CA LYS A 246 -41.24 16.64 19.95
C LYS A 246 -41.84 16.84 21.35
N VAL A 247 -41.01 16.78 22.39
CA VAL A 247 -41.47 17.01 23.76
C VAL A 247 -42.02 18.43 23.92
N ARG A 248 -41.30 19.45 23.44
CA ARG A 248 -41.77 20.85 23.47
C ARG A 248 -43.08 21.03 22.69
N ALA A 249 -43.20 20.43 21.51
CA ALA A 249 -44.43 20.49 20.71
C ALA A 249 -45.62 19.83 21.44
N GLN A 250 -45.38 18.76 22.19
CA GLN A 250 -46.41 18.11 22.97
C GLN A 250 -46.81 18.93 24.22
N GLU A 251 -45.85 19.56 24.89
CA GLU A 251 -46.10 20.50 25.99
C GLU A 251 -46.93 21.72 25.52
N THR A 252 -46.59 22.31 24.37
CA THR A 252 -47.36 23.42 23.80
C THR A 252 -48.75 22.98 23.40
N GLN A 253 -48.92 21.78 22.83
CA GLN A 253 -50.24 21.22 22.51
C GLN A 253 -51.10 21.04 23.76
N VAL A 254 -50.53 20.54 24.87
CA VAL A 254 -51.25 20.39 26.15
C VAL A 254 -51.62 21.76 26.73
N SER A 255 -50.71 22.74 26.68
CA SER A 255 -50.98 24.12 27.10
C SER A 255 -52.11 24.75 26.27
N LEU A 256 -52.10 24.56 24.95
CA LEU A 256 -53.15 25.05 24.05
C LEU A 256 -54.51 24.41 24.34
N ALA A 257 -54.53 23.10 24.64
CA ALA A 257 -55.75 22.41 25.04
C ALA A 257 -56.28 22.93 26.38
N SER A 258 -55.40 23.26 27.33
CA SER A 258 -55.79 23.82 28.64
C SER A 258 -56.38 25.22 28.51
N THR A 259 -55.75 26.08 27.69
CA THR A 259 -56.24 27.43 27.40
C THR A 259 -57.54 27.39 26.60
N GLY A 260 -57.67 26.47 25.64
CA GLY A 260 -58.94 26.21 24.95
C GLY A 260 -60.08 25.84 25.89
N LYS A 261 -59.82 25.01 26.92
CA LYS A 261 -60.81 24.73 27.98
C LYS A 261 -61.16 25.98 28.79
N GLN A 262 -60.17 26.79 29.18
CA GLN A 262 -60.42 28.06 29.89
C GLN A 262 -61.27 29.02 29.07
N VAL A 263 -60.97 29.17 27.77
CA VAL A 263 -61.78 30.00 26.86
C VAL A 263 -63.20 29.48 26.77
N SER A 264 -63.41 28.17 26.69
CA SER A 264 -64.75 27.58 26.69
C SER A 264 -65.52 27.86 27.99
N VAL A 265 -64.86 27.81 29.14
CA VAL A 265 -65.46 28.15 30.44
C VAL A 265 -65.85 29.64 30.46
N LEU A 266 -64.94 30.52 30.05
CA LEU A 266 -65.20 31.97 29.97
C LEU A 266 -66.36 32.28 29.00
N GLN A 267 -66.44 31.60 27.86
CA GLN A 267 -67.56 31.75 26.92
C GLN A 267 -68.90 31.33 27.57
N GLN A 268 -68.91 30.26 28.37
CA GLN A 268 -70.10 29.82 29.08
C GLN A 268 -70.50 30.80 30.19
N GLU A 269 -69.53 31.37 30.91
CA GLU A 269 -69.77 32.44 31.88
C GLU A 269 -70.33 33.70 31.22
N ILE A 270 -69.77 34.12 30.09
CA ILE A 270 -70.29 35.24 29.28
C ILE A 270 -71.75 34.97 28.89
N ALA A 271 -72.04 33.79 28.34
CA ALA A 271 -73.40 33.43 27.95
C ALA A 271 -74.38 33.39 29.14
N THR A 272 -73.89 33.03 30.33
CA THR A 272 -74.70 33.02 31.56
C THR A 272 -74.97 34.44 32.04
N ASN A 273 -73.93 35.30 32.07
CA ASN A 273 -74.05 36.71 32.39
C ASN A 273 -74.93 37.45 31.39
N GLU A 274 -74.86 37.14 30.10
CA GLU A 274 -75.74 37.71 29.08
C GLU A 274 -77.22 37.40 29.35
N ARG A 275 -77.53 36.16 29.73
CA ARG A 275 -78.90 35.78 30.15
C ARG A 275 -79.33 36.51 31.40
N GLU A 276 -78.42 36.70 32.35
CA GLU A 276 -78.68 37.45 33.58
C GLU A 276 -78.91 38.94 33.31
N ILE A 277 -78.12 39.56 32.43
CA ILE A 277 -78.33 40.93 31.93
C ILE A 277 -79.69 41.04 31.25
N GLN A 278 -80.05 40.10 30.37
CA GLN A 278 -81.38 40.09 29.72
C GLN A 278 -82.51 39.97 30.75
N ARG A 279 -82.34 39.13 31.78
CA ARG A 279 -83.29 39.02 32.89
C ARG A 279 -83.40 40.32 33.69
N LEU A 280 -82.27 40.91 34.09
CA LEU A 280 -82.26 42.18 34.81
C LEU A 280 -82.82 43.32 33.95
N THR A 281 -82.59 43.31 32.64
CA THR A 281 -83.16 44.30 31.71
C THR A 281 -84.67 44.13 31.56
N THR A 282 -85.17 42.89 31.53
CA THR A 282 -86.62 42.61 31.53
C THR A 282 -87.27 42.94 32.89
N GLU A 283 -86.56 42.78 34.00
CA GLU A 283 -86.99 43.26 35.32
C GLU A 283 -86.96 44.79 35.42
N LEU A 284 -85.93 45.45 34.87
CA LEU A 284 -85.83 46.92 34.78
C LEU A 284 -86.95 47.52 33.93
N THR A 285 -87.30 46.89 32.80
CA THR A 285 -88.44 47.33 31.97
C THR A 285 -89.77 47.14 32.68
N LYS A 286 -89.93 46.09 33.51
CA LYS A 286 -91.08 45.93 34.40
C LYS A 286 -91.11 46.98 35.51
N VAL A 287 -89.97 47.30 36.12
CA VAL A 287 -89.86 48.37 37.14
C VAL A 287 -90.09 49.76 36.52
N LYS A 288 -89.72 49.97 35.24
CA LYS A 288 -90.02 51.19 34.46
C LYS A 288 -91.52 51.41 34.19
N SER A 289 -92.37 50.39 34.36
CA SER A 289 -93.83 50.51 34.20
C SER A 289 -94.58 51.06 35.43
N ASN A 290 -93.85 51.50 36.46
CA ASN A 290 -94.37 52.27 37.60
C ASN A 290 -93.50 53.54 37.82
N PRO A 291 -94.00 54.76 37.59
CA PRO A 291 -93.14 55.93 37.52
C PRO A 291 -93.00 56.62 38.88
N LEU A 292 -91.81 56.52 39.49
CA LEU A 292 -91.32 57.53 40.43
C LEU A 292 -90.18 58.29 39.76
N LYS A 293 -90.43 59.58 39.51
CA LYS A 293 -89.50 60.53 38.90
C LYS A 293 -88.40 60.89 39.90
N THR A 294 -87.14 60.71 39.50
CA THR A 294 -86.00 61.52 39.98
C THR A 294 -84.89 61.48 38.93
N GLU A 295 -84.41 62.66 38.56
CA GLU A 295 -83.28 62.93 37.65
C GLU A 295 -81.94 62.65 38.36
N VAL A 296 -81.01 61.90 37.75
CA VAL A 296 -79.55 61.90 38.06
C VAL A 296 -78.76 61.35 36.83
N PRO A 297 -77.53 61.80 36.54
CA PRO A 297 -76.88 61.78 35.22
C PRO A 297 -75.91 60.59 34.94
N VAL A 298 -75.67 60.39 33.64
CA VAL A 298 -74.56 59.73 32.87
C VAL A 298 -73.62 58.72 33.57
N PRO A 299 -73.42 57.54 32.95
CA PRO A 299 -72.09 56.96 32.83
C PRO A 299 -71.66 56.73 31.37
N THR A 300 -70.48 57.25 31.10
CA THR A 300 -69.64 57.12 29.91
C THR A 300 -69.19 55.68 29.65
N LEU A 301 -68.96 55.38 28.38
CA LEU A 301 -68.27 54.18 27.87
C LEU A 301 -66.88 54.03 28.55
N PRO A 302 -66.45 52.79 28.88
CA PRO A 302 -65.09 52.55 29.37
C PRO A 302 -64.06 52.74 28.25
N GLU A 303 -63.10 53.64 28.46
CA GLU A 303 -61.77 53.62 27.83
C GLU A 303 -61.01 52.42 28.43
N PRO A 304 -60.61 51.40 27.64
CA PRO A 304 -59.68 51.61 26.54
C PRO A 304 -59.89 50.62 25.37
N TYR A 305 -60.67 50.99 24.36
CA TYR A 305 -60.41 50.59 22.98
C TYR A 305 -60.86 51.74 22.08
N THR A 306 -60.00 52.73 21.92
CA THR A 306 -60.13 53.73 20.86
C THR A 306 -59.91 53.03 19.52
N THR A 307 -61.03 52.56 18.96
CA THR A 307 -61.27 51.94 17.65
C THR A 307 -60.85 50.48 17.46
N LEU A 308 -61.86 49.65 17.19
CA LEU A 308 -61.75 48.30 16.60
C LEU A 308 -60.93 48.31 15.30
N GLN A 309 -60.84 49.48 14.67
CA GLN A 309 -60.08 49.78 13.48
C GLN A 309 -58.56 49.73 13.71
N ASP A 310 -58.06 50.22 14.85
CA ASP A 310 -56.63 50.13 15.20
C ASP A 310 -56.19 48.70 15.56
N ALA A 311 -57.07 47.93 16.20
CA ALA A 311 -56.82 46.51 16.44
C ALA A 311 -56.84 45.69 15.13
N MET A 312 -57.72 46.05 14.20
CA MET A 312 -57.80 45.43 12.88
C MET A 312 -56.59 45.78 12.00
N THR A 313 -56.09 47.02 12.03
CA THR A 313 -54.89 47.41 11.29
C THR A 313 -53.63 46.78 11.86
N ALA A 314 -53.50 46.68 13.20
CA ALA A 314 -52.39 45.95 13.83
C ALA A 314 -52.41 44.45 13.47
N LYS A 315 -53.60 43.82 13.47
CA LYS A 315 -53.74 42.41 13.08
C LYS A 315 -53.55 42.18 11.59
N LEU A 316 -53.91 43.13 10.73
CA LEU A 316 -53.60 43.11 9.30
C LEU A 316 -52.09 43.23 9.06
N ALA A 317 -51.39 44.12 9.77
CA ALA A 317 -49.93 44.24 9.66
C ALA A 317 -49.20 42.98 10.14
N GLU A 318 -49.66 42.36 11.24
CA GLU A 318 -49.15 41.06 11.68
C GLU A 318 -49.43 39.94 10.66
N PHE A 319 -50.61 39.95 10.03
CA PHE A 319 -50.97 38.99 8.99
C PHE A 319 -50.13 39.18 7.72
N GLU A 320 -49.90 40.42 7.29
CA GLU A 320 -49.04 40.74 6.14
C GLU A 320 -47.59 40.34 6.42
N ALA A 321 -47.06 40.61 7.62
CA ALA A 321 -45.73 40.19 8.02
C ALA A 321 -45.60 38.65 8.08
N ALA A 322 -46.60 37.97 8.63
CA ALA A 322 -46.64 36.51 8.67
C ALA A 322 -46.79 35.90 7.25
N SER A 323 -47.57 36.55 6.38
CA SER A 323 -47.72 36.16 4.97
C SER A 323 -46.39 36.32 4.20
N ALA A 324 -45.67 37.41 4.42
CA ALA A 324 -44.35 37.63 3.81
C ALA A 324 -43.31 36.59 4.29
N GLN A 325 -43.31 36.26 5.59
CA GLN A 325 -42.46 35.20 6.14
C GLN A 325 -42.83 33.82 5.59
N LEU A 326 -44.12 33.56 5.36
CA LEU A 326 -44.60 32.32 4.78
C LEU A 326 -44.21 32.20 3.30
N GLU A 327 -44.30 33.28 2.52
CA GLU A 327 -43.80 33.32 1.14
C GLU A 327 -42.26 33.10 1.09
N GLU A 328 -41.51 33.75 1.97
CA GLU A 328 -40.06 33.56 2.05
C GLU A 328 -39.68 32.12 2.44
N ALA A 329 -40.39 31.55 3.42
CA ALA A 329 -40.21 30.16 3.83
C ALA A 329 -40.57 29.18 2.69
N GLN A 330 -41.64 29.46 1.94
CA GLN A 330 -42.04 28.66 0.78
C GLN A 330 -40.99 28.75 -0.34
N ALA A 331 -40.42 29.93 -0.59
CA ALA A 331 -39.35 30.12 -1.57
C ALA A 331 -38.07 29.35 -1.18
N ARG A 332 -37.65 29.41 0.10
CA ARG A 332 -36.52 28.64 0.61
C ARG A 332 -36.76 27.14 0.56
N LEU A 333 -37.99 26.70 0.84
CA LEU A 333 -38.37 25.28 0.76
C LEU A 333 -38.31 24.79 -0.69
N ALA A 334 -38.79 25.59 -1.65
CA ALA A 334 -38.70 25.27 -3.07
C ALA A 334 -37.25 25.19 -3.55
N GLU A 335 -36.38 26.10 -3.11
CA GLU A 335 -34.95 26.08 -3.42
C GLU A 335 -34.26 24.83 -2.85
N LEU A 336 -34.52 24.51 -1.58
CA LEU A 336 -33.97 23.31 -0.94
C LEU A 336 -34.45 22.04 -1.64
N GLN A 337 -35.74 21.95 -2.01
CA GLN A 337 -36.27 20.83 -2.78
C GLN A 337 -35.62 20.70 -4.16
N ALA A 338 -35.32 21.82 -4.84
CA ALA A 338 -34.60 21.80 -6.10
C ALA A 338 -33.17 21.25 -5.93
N ARG A 339 -32.43 21.71 -4.91
CA ARG A 339 -31.09 21.18 -4.59
C ARG A 339 -31.12 19.70 -4.20
N THR A 340 -32.12 19.27 -3.42
CA THR A 340 -32.27 17.86 -3.06
C THR A 340 -32.50 16.99 -4.30
N ARG A 341 -33.33 17.44 -5.25
CA ARG A 341 -33.56 16.72 -6.51
C ARG A 341 -32.30 16.65 -7.36
N GLU A 342 -31.52 17.73 -7.42
CA GLU A 342 -30.25 17.78 -8.14
C GLU A 342 -29.23 16.81 -7.53
N HIS A 343 -29.07 16.84 -6.19
CA HIS A 343 -28.19 15.90 -5.49
C HIS A 343 -28.66 14.46 -5.65
N GLN A 344 -29.96 14.18 -5.57
CA GLN A 344 -30.50 12.84 -5.76
C GLN A 344 -30.22 12.31 -7.17
N ALA A 345 -30.40 13.14 -8.21
CA ALA A 345 -30.07 12.77 -9.58
C ALA A 345 -28.57 12.49 -9.78
N SER A 346 -27.70 13.26 -9.10
CA SER A 346 -26.24 13.03 -9.10
C SER A 346 -25.84 11.73 -8.41
N ILE A 347 -26.49 11.41 -7.28
CA ILE A 347 -26.26 10.15 -6.56
C ILE A 347 -26.70 8.96 -7.41
N GLU A 348 -27.89 9.00 -8.00
CA GLU A 348 -28.40 7.94 -8.88
C GLU A 348 -27.49 7.72 -10.10
N ALA A 349 -26.99 8.81 -10.72
CA ALA A 349 -26.02 8.71 -11.80
C ALA A 349 -24.70 8.07 -11.35
N SER A 350 -24.23 8.41 -10.15
CA SER A 350 -23.01 7.84 -9.55
C SER A 350 -23.17 6.36 -9.21
N GLU A 351 -24.31 5.95 -8.66
CA GLU A 351 -24.62 4.55 -8.36
C GLU A 351 -24.68 3.69 -9.64
N VAL A 352 -25.27 4.22 -10.72
CA VAL A 352 -25.30 3.53 -12.02
C VAL A 352 -23.89 3.37 -12.58
N LEU A 353 -23.03 4.38 -12.44
CA LEU A 353 -21.64 4.31 -12.87
C LEU A 353 -20.86 3.29 -12.04
N GLU A 354 -20.99 3.32 -10.71
CA GLU A 354 -20.33 2.38 -9.81
C GLU A 354 -20.75 0.94 -10.12
N LYS A 355 -22.05 0.70 -10.34
CA LYS A 355 -22.56 -0.62 -10.74
C LYS A 355 -21.97 -1.09 -12.06
N LYS A 356 -21.78 -0.19 -13.03
CA LYS A 356 -21.10 -0.53 -14.30
C LYS A 356 -19.63 -0.89 -14.09
N ILE A 357 -18.91 -0.13 -13.25
CA ILE A 357 -17.50 -0.41 -12.94
C ILE A 357 -17.36 -1.74 -12.22
N ARG A 358 -18.19 -2.02 -11.20
CA ARG A 358 -18.21 -3.32 -10.50
C ARG A 358 -18.51 -4.47 -11.46
N GLY A 359 -19.51 -4.32 -12.33
CA GLY A 359 -19.81 -5.33 -13.35
C GLY A 359 -18.66 -5.57 -14.33
N LEU A 360 -17.90 -4.53 -14.69
CA LEU A 360 -16.70 -4.68 -15.52
C LEU A 360 -15.61 -5.46 -14.79
N ILE A 361 -15.41 -5.21 -13.49
CA ILE A 361 -14.47 -5.96 -12.63
C ILE A 361 -14.87 -7.44 -12.57
N ASP A 362 -16.14 -7.75 -12.32
CA ASP A 362 -16.63 -9.14 -12.24
C ASP A 362 -16.43 -9.89 -13.57
N THR A 363 -16.66 -9.19 -14.70
CA THR A 363 -16.45 -9.75 -16.04
C THR A 363 -14.96 -10.00 -16.29
N PHE A 364 -14.09 -9.08 -15.87
CA PHE A 364 -12.64 -9.23 -16.00
C PHE A 364 -12.11 -10.37 -15.12
N SER A 365 -12.60 -10.51 -13.89
CA SER A 365 -12.26 -11.64 -13.01
C SER A 365 -12.65 -12.97 -13.64
N SER A 366 -13.82 -13.05 -14.26
CA SER A 366 -14.26 -14.26 -14.99
C SER A 366 -13.34 -14.55 -16.18
N PHE A 367 -12.97 -13.53 -16.94
CA PHE A 367 -12.01 -13.65 -18.05
C PHE A 367 -10.64 -14.13 -17.58
N VAL A 368 -10.11 -13.63 -16.45
CA VAL A 368 -8.81 -14.07 -15.90
C VAL A 368 -8.84 -15.56 -15.55
N HIS A 369 -9.95 -16.06 -15.00
CA HIS A 369 -10.11 -17.49 -14.71
C HIS A 369 -10.14 -18.33 -15.99
N GLU A 370 -10.88 -17.91 -17.01
CA GLU A 370 -10.92 -18.60 -18.31
C GLU A 370 -9.55 -18.58 -19.01
N TYR A 371 -8.86 -17.45 -18.96
CA TYR A 371 -7.52 -17.28 -19.50
C TYR A 371 -6.53 -18.24 -18.83
N HIS A 372 -6.55 -18.36 -17.50
CA HIS A 372 -5.65 -19.26 -16.78
C HIS A 372 -5.91 -20.73 -17.16
N SER A 373 -7.18 -21.10 -17.30
CA SER A 373 -7.55 -22.43 -17.81
C SER A 373 -7.04 -22.67 -19.24
N ALA A 374 -7.17 -21.69 -20.14
CA ALA A 374 -6.69 -21.79 -21.51
C ALA A 374 -5.16 -21.84 -21.60
N GLN A 375 -4.45 -21.09 -20.75
CA GLN A 375 -3.00 -21.13 -20.62
C GLN A 375 -2.52 -22.53 -20.20
N LEU A 376 -3.16 -23.13 -19.18
CA LEU A 376 -2.83 -24.47 -18.71
C LEU A 376 -3.07 -25.54 -19.78
N LEU A 377 -4.14 -25.41 -20.57
CA LEU A 377 -4.40 -26.31 -21.70
C LEU A 377 -3.36 -26.14 -22.82
N ALA A 378 -2.97 -24.90 -23.12
CA ALA A 378 -1.96 -24.61 -24.14
C ALA A 378 -0.55 -25.06 -23.75
N THR A 379 -0.21 -25.07 -22.45
CA THR A 379 1.06 -25.61 -21.95
C THR A 379 1.03 -27.13 -21.82
N ALA A 380 -0.14 -27.73 -21.55
CA ALA A 380 -0.31 -29.18 -21.47
C ALA A 380 -0.30 -29.88 -22.85
N ASP A 381 -0.67 -29.20 -23.94
CA ASP A 381 -0.70 -29.72 -25.32
C ASP A 381 0.71 -30.03 -25.91
N GLY A 382 1.78 -29.82 -25.15
CA GLY A 382 3.16 -30.19 -25.53
C GLY A 382 3.79 -29.38 -26.66
N ASN A 383 3.04 -28.44 -27.27
CA ASN A 383 3.51 -27.55 -28.33
C ASN A 383 3.18 -26.07 -28.04
N PRO A 384 3.84 -25.45 -27.03
CA PRO A 384 3.57 -24.06 -26.63
C PRO A 384 3.91 -23.03 -27.72
N GLY A 385 4.76 -23.40 -28.69
CA GLY A 385 5.15 -22.52 -29.80
C GLY A 385 3.98 -22.14 -30.72
N ARG A 386 2.96 -23.01 -30.83
CA ARG A 386 1.79 -22.77 -31.69
C ARG A 386 0.91 -21.61 -31.20
N PHE A 387 0.81 -21.42 -29.88
CA PHE A 387 -0.06 -20.41 -29.27
C PHE A 387 0.68 -19.13 -28.86
N LYS A 388 2.01 -19.11 -28.96
CA LYS A 388 2.85 -17.96 -28.63
C LYS A 388 2.41 -16.64 -29.30
N PRO A 389 2.08 -16.60 -30.61
CA PRO A 389 1.60 -15.36 -31.25
C PRO A 389 0.26 -14.86 -30.70
N LEU A 390 -0.64 -15.77 -30.31
CA LEU A 390 -1.93 -15.44 -29.69
C LEU A 390 -1.73 -14.85 -28.29
N PHE A 391 -0.85 -15.44 -27.47
CA PHE A 391 -0.54 -14.89 -26.15
C PHE A 391 0.19 -13.53 -26.22
N GLN A 392 1.04 -13.31 -27.23
CA GLN A 392 1.64 -12.00 -27.48
C GLN A 392 0.60 -10.95 -27.86
N ALA A 393 -0.34 -11.28 -28.76
CA ALA A 393 -1.43 -10.38 -29.11
C ALA A 393 -2.35 -10.05 -27.90
N PHE A 394 -2.60 -11.03 -27.03
CA PHE A 394 -3.30 -10.78 -25.75
C PHE A 394 -2.50 -9.87 -24.83
N GLY A 395 -1.19 -10.06 -24.72
CA GLY A 395 -0.29 -9.20 -23.95
C GLY A 395 -0.35 -7.73 -24.41
N ASP A 396 -0.34 -7.50 -25.72
CA ASP A 396 -0.46 -6.14 -26.29
C ASP A 396 -1.81 -5.50 -25.99
N LEU A 397 -2.90 -6.28 -26.05
CA LEU A 397 -4.25 -5.80 -25.75
C LEU A 397 -4.39 -5.45 -24.25
N ILE A 398 -3.87 -6.31 -23.37
CA ILE A 398 -3.83 -6.07 -21.92
C ILE A 398 -2.96 -4.86 -21.60
N GLY A 399 -1.82 -4.69 -22.27
CA GLY A 399 -0.95 -3.53 -22.10
C GLY A 399 -1.65 -2.22 -22.44
N LYS A 400 -2.41 -2.18 -23.55
CA LYS A 400 -3.24 -1.01 -23.91
C LYS A 400 -4.33 -0.74 -22.88
N PHE A 401 -5.07 -1.78 -22.50
CA PHE A 401 -6.13 -1.66 -21.48
C PHE A 401 -5.58 -1.18 -20.13
N HIS A 402 -4.43 -1.71 -19.70
CA HIS A 402 -3.77 -1.26 -18.48
C HIS A 402 -3.37 0.22 -18.56
N GLY A 403 -2.85 0.67 -19.70
CA GLY A 403 -2.57 2.09 -19.96
C GLY A 403 -3.80 2.98 -19.84
N GLU A 404 -4.93 2.54 -20.40
CA GLU A 404 -6.22 3.25 -20.32
C GLU A 404 -6.76 3.31 -18.88
N VAL A 405 -6.68 2.20 -18.13
CA VAL A 405 -7.08 2.14 -16.72
C VAL A 405 -6.22 3.07 -15.86
N MET A 406 -4.90 3.05 -16.04
CA MET A 406 -3.99 3.91 -15.30
C MET A 406 -4.16 5.39 -15.66
N ALA A 407 -4.50 5.70 -16.91
CA ALA A 407 -4.85 7.06 -17.33
C ALA A 407 -6.15 7.53 -16.66
N ALA A 408 -7.17 6.67 -16.63
CA ALA A 408 -8.45 6.97 -15.96
C ALA A 408 -8.31 7.09 -14.43
N ALA A 409 -7.40 6.34 -13.80
CA ALA A 409 -7.13 6.43 -12.36
C ALA A 409 -6.35 7.69 -11.95
N ARG A 410 -5.69 8.36 -12.90
CA ARG A 410 -4.93 9.60 -12.68
C ARG A 410 -5.70 10.87 -13.07
N ALA A 411 -6.78 10.73 -13.81
CA ALA A 411 -7.70 11.82 -14.18
C ALA A 411 -8.61 12.17 -13.00
#